data_AF-A0A4Y4B861-F1
#
_entry.id   AF-A0A4Y4B861-F1
#
_cell.length_a   1.000
_cell.length_b   1.000
_cell.length_c   1.000
_cell.angle_alpha   90.00
_cell.angle_beta   90.00
_cell.angle_gamma   90.00
#
_symmetry.space_group_name_H-M   'P 1'
#
loop_
_entity.id
_entity.type
_entity.pdbx_description
1 polymer ?
#
loop_
_entity_poly.entity_id
_entity_poly.type
_entity_poly.pdbx_seq_one_letter_code
_entity_poly.pdbx_strand_id
1 'polypeptide(L)'
;MVAMDLHPAPLHRQTPEHHGADQPTPAALVAGQVVAADAPHPLSVFDLFRIGIGPSSSHTVGPMRAGLAFAAELADLGSPHIHRLTVDLLGSLGATGRGHNTDRAVLLGLVGHDPATVATAVVESILPEISRASA
;
A
#
# COMPACT_ATOMS: atom_id res chain seq x y z
N MET A 1 -17.03 -28.35 -3.11
CA MET A 1 -15.69 -27.98 -2.61
C MET A 1 -14.85 -27.63 -3.83
N VAL A 2 -14.83 -26.37 -4.23
CA VAL A 2 -13.98 -25.90 -5.34
C VAL A 2 -12.63 -25.55 -4.71
N ALA A 3 -11.58 -26.28 -5.07
CA ALA A 3 -10.23 -25.97 -4.63
C ALA A 3 -9.83 -24.64 -5.30
N MET A 4 -9.63 -23.58 -4.50
CA MET A 4 -8.93 -22.39 -4.97
C MET A 4 -7.47 -22.80 -5.18
N ASP A 5 -7.06 -22.85 -6.44
CA ASP A 5 -5.66 -23.06 -6.81
C ASP A 5 -4.88 -21.76 -6.52
N LEU A 6 -4.38 -21.65 -5.30
CA LEU A 6 -3.48 -20.59 -4.87
C LEU A 6 -2.06 -20.88 -5.39
N HIS A 7 -1.90 -20.93 -6.71
CA HIS A 7 -0.55 -20.85 -7.27
C HIS A 7 0.00 -19.44 -7.00
N PRO A 8 1.15 -19.29 -6.31
CA PRO A 8 1.77 -17.98 -6.16
C PRO A 8 2.01 -17.41 -7.56
N ALA A 9 1.46 -16.23 -7.82
CA ALA A 9 1.74 -15.52 -9.06
C ALA A 9 3.28 -15.43 -9.21
N PRO A 10 3.84 -15.75 -10.38
CA PRO A 10 5.28 -15.74 -10.55
C PRO A 10 5.81 -14.36 -10.20
N LEU A 11 6.64 -14.30 -9.15
CA LEU A 11 7.35 -13.09 -8.68
C LEU A 11 8.37 -12.55 -9.71
N HIS A 12 8.37 -13.12 -10.92
CA HIS A 12 9.32 -12.85 -12.00
C HIS A 12 8.73 -11.94 -13.08
N ARG A 13 7.77 -11.07 -12.75
CA ARG A 13 7.65 -9.83 -13.52
C ARG A 13 8.89 -9.02 -13.19
N GLN A 14 9.88 -9.06 -14.08
CA GLN A 14 10.86 -7.99 -14.15
C GLN A 14 10.06 -6.70 -14.23
N THR A 15 10.19 -5.83 -13.22
CA THR A 15 9.80 -4.44 -13.36
C THR A 15 10.46 -3.95 -14.64
N PRO A 16 9.72 -3.44 -15.63
CA PRO A 16 10.36 -2.93 -16.83
C PRO A 16 11.36 -1.87 -16.36
N GLU A 17 12.65 -2.11 -16.61
CA GLU A 17 13.68 -1.08 -16.48
C GLU A 17 13.34 -0.04 -17.54
N HIS A 18 12.52 0.95 -17.17
CA HIS A 18 12.00 1.95 -18.10
C HIS A 18 13.10 2.93 -18.57
N HIS A 19 14.36 2.76 -18.18
CA HIS A 19 15.45 3.66 -18.57
C HIS A 19 16.02 3.28 -19.95
N GLY A 20 15.22 3.47 -21.00
CA GLY A 20 15.72 3.43 -22.37
C GLY A 20 16.63 4.62 -22.65
N ALA A 21 17.69 4.43 -23.46
CA ALA A 21 18.63 5.49 -23.83
C ALA A 21 17.99 6.71 -24.53
N ASP A 22 16.75 6.56 -25.00
CA ASP A 22 15.96 7.58 -25.69
C ASP A 22 15.07 8.40 -24.74
N GLN A 23 15.11 8.12 -23.43
CA GLN A 23 14.30 8.84 -22.44
C GLN A 23 15.04 10.01 -21.81
N PRO A 24 14.32 11.11 -21.50
CA PRO A 24 14.82 12.20 -20.68
C PRO A 24 15.51 11.72 -19.40
N THR A 25 16.79 12.05 -19.24
CA THR A 25 17.49 11.76 -17.98
C THR A 25 17.01 12.70 -16.87
N PRO A 26 17.08 12.29 -15.58
CA PRO A 26 16.85 13.19 -14.46
C PRO A 26 17.73 14.45 -14.51
N ALA A 27 18.96 14.34 -15.03
CA ALA A 27 19.86 15.47 -15.23
C ALA A 27 19.35 16.46 -16.30
N ALA A 28 18.79 15.96 -17.42
CA ALA A 28 18.20 16.79 -18.47
C ALA A 28 16.97 17.57 -17.97
N LEU A 29 16.17 16.98 -17.08
CA LEU A 29 15.07 17.66 -16.40
C LEU A 29 15.56 18.78 -15.49
N VAL A 30 16.56 18.53 -14.63
CA VAL A 30 17.11 19.54 -13.71
C VAL A 30 17.81 20.67 -14.47
N ALA A 31 18.45 20.37 -15.60
CA ALA A 31 19.07 21.36 -16.48
C ALA A 31 18.05 22.16 -17.33
N GLY A 32 16.75 21.87 -17.22
CA GLY A 32 15.70 22.55 -17.98
C GLY A 32 15.67 22.18 -19.47
N GLN A 33 16.34 21.11 -19.86
CA GLN A 33 16.39 20.63 -21.25
C GLN A 33 15.16 19.81 -21.64
N VAL A 34 14.33 19.42 -20.66
CA VAL A 34 13.10 18.67 -20.82
C VAL A 34 12.02 19.39 -20.01
N VAL A 35 10.87 19.66 -20.63
CA VAL A 35 9.73 20.25 -19.92
C VAL A 35 9.21 19.19 -18.94
N ALA A 36 8.90 19.57 -17.70
CA ALA A 36 8.47 18.61 -16.68
C ALA A 36 7.31 17.72 -17.16
N ALA A 37 6.42 18.22 -18.02
CA ALA A 37 5.31 17.46 -18.61
C ALA A 37 5.75 16.25 -19.47
N ASP A 38 6.96 16.29 -20.02
CA ASP A 38 7.52 15.28 -20.93
C ASP A 38 8.46 14.30 -20.20
N ALA A 39 8.59 14.44 -18.88
CA ALA A 39 9.36 13.49 -18.08
C ALA A 39 8.70 12.11 -18.12
N PRO A 40 9.47 11.00 -18.22
CA PRO A 40 8.92 9.64 -18.19
C PRO A 40 8.23 9.32 -16.84
N HIS A 41 8.61 10.02 -15.76
CA HIS A 41 7.95 10.02 -14.46
C HIS A 41 7.98 11.43 -13.85
N PRO A 42 7.04 12.33 -14.24
CA PRO A 42 7.02 13.68 -13.71
C PRO A 42 6.68 13.64 -12.23
N LEU A 43 7.62 14.10 -11.38
CA LEU A 43 7.38 14.24 -9.96
C LEU A 43 6.55 15.50 -9.71
N SER A 44 5.35 15.33 -9.16
CA SER A 44 4.45 16.44 -8.83
C SER A 44 4.66 16.90 -7.38
N VAL A 45 4.29 18.16 -7.10
CA VAL A 45 4.15 18.65 -5.72
C VAL A 45 3.18 17.79 -4.90
N PHE A 46 2.17 17.21 -5.55
CA PHE A 46 1.23 16.28 -4.91
C PHE A 46 1.83 14.89 -4.64
N ASP A 47 2.96 14.56 -5.25
CA ASP A 47 3.71 13.35 -4.91
C ASP A 47 4.58 13.52 -3.69
N LEU A 48 5.09 14.75 -3.50
CA LEU A 48 5.91 15.14 -2.38
C LEU A 48 5.09 15.40 -1.11
N PHE A 49 3.94 16.07 -1.27
CA PHE A 49 3.09 16.50 -0.17
C PHE A 49 1.74 15.77 -0.23
N ARG A 50 1.68 14.60 0.41
CA ARG A 50 0.46 13.79 0.52
C ARG A 50 -0.08 13.82 1.95
N ILE A 51 -1.39 13.94 2.06
CA ILE A 51 -2.11 13.75 3.33
C ILE A 51 -2.07 12.27 3.68
N GLY A 52 -1.82 11.97 4.96
CA GLY A 52 -1.79 10.62 5.49
C GLY A 52 -1.72 10.62 7.01
N ILE A 53 -1.76 9.43 7.61
CA ILE A 53 -1.58 9.23 9.05
C ILE A 53 -0.13 8.90 9.40
N GLY A 54 0.33 9.42 10.54
CA GLY A 54 1.64 9.11 11.09
C GLY A 54 1.69 7.76 11.84
N PRO A 55 2.89 7.30 12.25
CA PRO A 55 4.14 8.06 12.26
C PRO A 55 4.99 7.97 10.98
N SER A 56 4.69 7.05 10.05
CA SER A 56 5.58 6.74 8.92
C SER A 56 4.85 6.58 7.59
N SER A 57 5.35 7.23 6.54
CA SER A 57 4.81 7.04 5.19
C SER A 57 5.05 5.61 4.68
N SER A 58 6.22 5.04 4.95
CA SER A 58 6.61 3.71 4.46
C SER A 58 6.06 2.56 5.30
N HIS A 59 5.89 2.76 6.60
CA HIS A 59 5.47 1.70 7.54
C HIS A 59 4.03 1.88 8.05
N THR A 60 3.37 2.99 7.75
CA THR A 60 1.97 3.24 8.12
C THR A 60 1.12 3.49 6.87
N VAL A 61 1.39 4.57 6.12
CA VAL A 61 0.56 4.94 4.96
C VAL A 61 0.61 3.88 3.85
N GLY A 62 1.81 3.41 3.50
CA GLY A 62 1.99 2.36 2.48
C GLY A 62 1.23 1.07 2.81
N PRO A 63 1.46 0.45 3.99
CA PRO A 63 0.76 -0.76 4.40
C PRO A 63 -0.76 -0.60 4.50
N MET A 64 -1.26 0.57 4.95
CA MET A 64 -2.70 0.83 4.96
C MET A 64 -3.31 0.90 3.56
N ARG A 65 -2.63 1.56 2.61
CA ARG A 65 -3.05 1.56 1.19
C ARG A 65 -3.04 0.17 0.59
N ALA A 66 -2.04 -0.66 0.92
CA ALA A 66 -1.97 -2.04 0.46
C ALA A 66 -3.14 -2.88 0.98
N GLY A 67 -3.51 -2.73 2.26
CA GLY A 67 -4.68 -3.38 2.84
C GLY A 67 -5.98 -2.96 2.18
N LEU A 68 -6.15 -1.65 1.92
CA LEU A 68 -7.33 -1.11 1.24
C LEU A 68 -7.45 -1.64 -0.20
N ALA A 69 -6.36 -1.63 -0.96
CA ALA A 69 -6.33 -2.16 -2.32
C ALA A 69 -6.69 -3.65 -2.34
N PHE A 70 -6.11 -4.45 -1.44
CA PHE A 70 -6.43 -5.86 -1.32
C PHE A 70 -7.92 -6.10 -0.99
N ALA A 71 -8.49 -5.35 -0.05
CA ALA A 71 -9.91 -5.47 0.30
C ALA A 71 -10.84 -5.11 -0.86
N ALA A 72 -10.49 -4.07 -1.64
CA ALA A 72 -11.24 -3.69 -2.84
C ALA A 72 -11.18 -4.78 -3.92
N GLU A 73 -9.98 -5.29 -4.23
CA GLU A 73 -9.80 -6.38 -5.20
C GLU A 73 -10.57 -7.64 -4.78
N LEU A 74 -10.56 -7.96 -3.48
CA LEU A 74 -11.30 -9.10 -2.95
C LEU A 74 -12.82 -8.93 -3.06
N ALA A 75 -13.34 -7.71 -2.89
CA ALA A 75 -14.76 -7.42 -3.04
C ALA A 75 -15.21 -7.59 -4.50
N ASP A 76 -14.38 -7.18 -5.46
CA ASP A 76 -14.63 -7.29 -6.91
C ASP A 76 -14.73 -8.75 -7.38
N LEU A 77 -14.16 -9.71 -6.65
CA LEU A 77 -14.29 -11.15 -6.91
C LEU A 77 -15.67 -11.72 -6.54
N GLY A 78 -16.62 -10.90 -6.07
CA GLY A 78 -17.99 -11.31 -5.79
C GLY A 78 -18.20 -11.88 -4.38
N SER A 79 -17.49 -11.34 -3.38
CA SER A 79 -17.58 -11.71 -1.96
C SER A 79 -17.47 -13.22 -1.70
N PRO A 80 -16.28 -13.82 -1.90
CA PRO A 80 -16.04 -15.19 -1.46
C PRO A 80 -16.32 -15.35 0.04
N HIS A 81 -16.78 -16.54 0.46
CA HIS A 81 -16.89 -16.86 1.88
C HIS A 81 -15.49 -16.99 2.49
N ILE A 82 -14.94 -15.87 2.96
CA ILE A 82 -13.63 -15.80 3.59
C ILE A 82 -13.78 -16.00 5.09
N HIS A 83 -13.24 -17.10 5.59
CA HIS A 83 -13.25 -17.42 7.03
C HIS A 83 -11.99 -16.98 7.76
N ARG A 84 -10.89 -16.71 7.03
CA ARG A 84 -9.61 -16.31 7.62
C ARG A 84 -8.76 -15.57 6.60
N LEU A 85 -8.08 -14.53 7.07
CA LEU A 85 -7.05 -13.80 6.36
C LEU A 85 -5.75 -13.83 7.18
N THR A 86 -4.63 -14.09 6.53
CA THR A 86 -3.29 -14.06 7.14
C THR A 86 -2.48 -12.96 6.46
N VAL A 87 -1.84 -12.11 7.26
CA VAL A 87 -0.92 -11.08 6.77
C VAL A 87 0.48 -11.39 7.31
N ASP A 88 1.43 -11.57 6.40
CA ASP A 88 2.84 -11.74 6.75
C ASP A 88 3.61 -10.44 6.45
N LEU A 89 4.23 -9.87 7.48
CA LEU A 89 5.09 -8.69 7.35
C LEU A 89 6.55 -9.13 7.19
N LEU A 90 7.14 -8.87 6.02
CA LEU A 90 8.47 -9.36 5.66
C LEU A 90 9.55 -8.27 5.79
N GLY A 91 10.81 -8.69 5.94
CA GLY A 91 11.97 -7.81 5.93
C GLY A 91 11.92 -6.69 6.98
N SER A 92 12.28 -5.46 6.58
CA SER A 92 12.28 -4.28 7.45
C SER A 92 10.89 -3.93 7.99
N LEU A 93 9.85 -4.22 7.22
CA LEU A 93 8.46 -3.97 7.59
C LEU A 93 8.03 -4.84 8.78
N GLY A 94 8.40 -6.12 8.77
CA GLY A 94 8.19 -7.01 9.92
C GLY A 94 9.09 -6.69 11.11
N ALA A 95 10.36 -6.36 10.85
CA ALA A 95 11.34 -6.10 11.90
C ALA A 95 11.02 -4.85 12.75
N THR A 96 10.46 -3.80 12.12
CA THR A 96 10.19 -2.52 12.80
C THR A 96 8.71 -2.16 12.90
N GLY A 97 7.81 -3.03 12.41
CA GLY A 97 6.40 -2.71 12.22
C GLY A 97 5.67 -2.31 13.50
N ARG A 98 6.00 -2.93 14.65
CA ARG A 98 5.39 -2.56 15.95
C ARG A 98 5.67 -1.11 16.34
N GLY A 99 6.90 -0.61 16.13
CA GLY A 99 7.26 0.77 16.45
C GLY A 99 6.59 1.80 15.55
N HIS A 100 6.06 1.37 14.40
CA HIS A 100 5.41 2.22 13.40
C HIS A 100 3.90 1.96 13.25
N ASN A 101 3.31 1.14 14.13
CA ASN A 101 1.91 0.71 14.07
C ASN A 101 1.51 0.08 12.73
N THR A 102 2.41 -0.67 12.09
CA THR A 102 2.18 -1.30 10.78
C THR A 102 1.03 -2.30 10.82
N ASP A 103 0.93 -3.08 11.89
CA ASP A 103 -0.17 -4.02 12.14
C ASP A 103 -1.53 -3.32 12.11
N ARG A 104 -1.68 -2.26 12.90
CA ARG A 104 -2.88 -1.42 12.93
C ARG A 104 -3.16 -0.79 11.56
N ALA A 105 -2.12 -0.30 10.88
CA ALA A 105 -2.26 0.31 9.56
C ALA A 105 -2.82 -0.67 8.53
N VAL A 106 -2.29 -1.90 8.49
CA VAL A 106 -2.81 -2.94 7.59
C VAL A 106 -4.27 -3.25 7.91
N LEU A 107 -4.62 -3.42 9.19
CA LEU A 107 -5.98 -3.73 9.60
C LEU A 107 -6.97 -2.62 9.23
N LEU A 108 -6.60 -1.34 9.43
CA LEU A 108 -7.42 -0.20 9.00
C LEU A 108 -7.68 -0.23 7.49
N GLY A 109 -6.66 -0.54 6.70
CA GLY A 109 -6.81 -0.70 5.25
C GLY A 109 -7.76 -1.83 4.90
N LEU A 110 -7.58 -3.00 5.52
CA LEU A 110 -8.40 -4.19 5.28
C LEU A 110 -9.89 -4.00 5.61
N VAL A 111 -10.21 -3.16 6.60
CA VAL A 111 -11.61 -2.80 6.91
C VAL A 111 -12.14 -1.62 6.08
N GLY A 112 -11.37 -1.13 5.10
CA GLY A 112 -11.82 -0.15 4.11
C GLY A 112 -11.50 1.31 4.41
N HIS A 113 -10.62 1.62 5.37
CA HIS A 113 -10.24 3.01 5.64
C HIS A 113 -9.10 3.50 4.73
N ASP A 114 -9.20 4.75 4.28
CA ASP A 114 -8.14 5.46 3.54
C ASP A 114 -7.25 6.29 4.50
N PRO A 115 -5.91 6.17 4.45
CA PRO A 115 -5.02 6.93 5.32
C PRO A 115 -5.13 8.45 5.17
N ALA A 116 -5.64 8.97 4.06
CA ALA A 116 -5.83 10.40 3.85
C ALA A 116 -7.05 10.94 4.59
N THR A 117 -8.03 10.10 4.92
CA THR A 117 -9.34 10.55 5.44
C THR A 117 -9.79 9.84 6.72
N VAL A 118 -9.08 8.81 7.18
CA VAL A 118 -9.43 8.08 8.41
C VAL A 118 -9.41 9.02 9.62
N ALA A 119 -10.47 8.96 10.43
CA ALA A 119 -10.54 9.73 11.66
C ALA A 119 -9.59 9.15 12.71
N THR A 120 -8.85 10.01 13.41
CA THR A 120 -7.88 9.59 14.45
C THR A 120 -8.54 8.78 15.57
N ALA A 121 -9.79 9.09 15.91
CA ALA A 121 -10.57 8.31 16.89
C ALA A 121 -10.75 6.84 16.49
N VAL A 122 -10.90 6.55 15.18
CA VAL A 122 -11.03 5.18 14.65
C VAL A 122 -9.70 4.43 14.71
N VAL A 123 -8.59 5.13 14.49
CA VAL A 123 -7.25 4.53 14.57
C VAL A 123 -7.01 3.91 15.95
N GLU A 124 -7.49 4.54 17.02
CA GLU A 124 -7.33 4.04 18.38
C GLU A 124 -8.25 2.86 18.71
N SER A 125 -9.45 2.78 18.11
CA SER A 125 -10.47 1.78 18.45
C SER A 125 -10.36 0.46 17.67
N ILE A 126 -9.69 0.46 16.52
CA ILE A 126 -9.72 -0.66 15.57
C ILE A 126 -9.19 -2.00 16.13
N LEU A 127 -8.09 -1.98 16.89
CA LEU A 127 -7.50 -3.20 17.44
C LEU A 127 -8.41 -3.87 18.49
N PRO A 128 -8.94 -3.12 19.48
CA PRO A 128 -9.96 -3.65 20.38
C PRO A 128 -11.21 -4.20 19.67
N GLU A 129 -11.70 -3.53 18.63
CA GLU A 129 -12.89 -3.95 17.88
C GLU A 129 -12.68 -5.28 17.17
N ILE A 130 -11.58 -5.42 16.42
CA ILE A 130 -11.25 -6.65 15.69
C ILE A 130 -11.00 -7.81 16.67
N SER A 131 -10.37 -7.55 17.81
CA SER A 131 -10.11 -8.57 18.81
C SER A 131 -11.42 -9.15 19.40
N ARG A 132 -12.46 -8.31 19.55
CA ARG A 132 -13.79 -8.76 20.02
C ARG A 132 -14.56 -9.53 18.96
N ALA A 133 -14.43 -9.14 17.69
CA ALA A 133 -15.11 -9.83 16.58
C ALA A 133 -14.52 -11.23 16.29
N SER A 134 -13.34 -11.52 16.82
CA SER A 134 -12.64 -12.81 16.64
C SER A 134 -12.94 -13.82 17.76
N ALA A 135 -13.80 -13.48 18.72
CA ALA A 135 -14.24 -14.33 19.84
C ALA A 135 -15.64 -14.91 19.57
#